data_AF-A0A914X7K9-F1
#
_entry.id   AF-A0A914X7K9-F1
#
_cell.length_a   1.000
_cell.length_b   1.000
_cell.length_c   1.000
_cell.angle_alpha   90.00
_cell.angle_beta   90.00
_cell.angle_gamma   90.00
#
_symmetry.space_group_name_H-M   'P 1'
#
loop_
_entity.id
_entity.type
_entity.pdbx_description
1 polymer ?
#
loop_
_entity_poly.entity_id
_entity_poly.type
_entity_poly.pdbx_seq_one_letter_code
_entity_poly.pdbx_strand_id
1 'polypeptide(L)'
;MDWSELLLPAPSVIGQLGSLLLTASAKDLQLAKDDQLNASKSLLESMILIGGDAFYAFFDAQTGIDNIIRRRFNDVTVSEHIKIVVDMHINGQGNQTLIVRKDLNNIKEMAELHSNQMKTVVKAFKEVYPLIEKLTIASLEQQKFVAEGSAGSEEKLTQTVAQLQALGNYWNQTTNFFQSFAIMVESKWKTKLIDFIDSVENVTKIERNFTKSATNATKSAYDRMYKSAFHATIIDYRINHLAETFVAVSETFFLRMLADVRTLAGVDTDSAAFTNSQQRLDAYIRAAPQQIMRKLVEENDRFNKGCSYYCLWLPIRG
;
A
#
# COMPACT_ATOMS: atom_id res chain seq x y z
N MET A 1 -3.56 -12.25 9.21
CA MET A 1 -3.91 -11.45 8.02
C MET A 1 -3.16 -12.06 6.87
N ASP A 2 -3.90 -12.77 6.02
CA ASP A 2 -3.35 -13.34 4.80
C ASP A 2 -3.25 -12.21 3.78
N TRP A 3 -2.02 -11.82 3.42
CA TRP A 3 -1.77 -10.74 2.49
C TRP A 3 -2.14 -11.10 1.05
N SER A 4 -2.24 -12.41 0.78
CA SER A 4 -2.63 -12.89 -0.54
C SER A 4 -4.07 -12.54 -0.86
N GLU A 5 -4.99 -12.72 0.07
CA GLU A 5 -6.41 -12.35 -0.08
C GLU A 5 -6.61 -10.83 -0.29
N LEU A 6 -5.65 -10.01 0.11
CA LEU A 6 -5.81 -8.55 0.15
C LEU A 6 -5.19 -7.81 -1.04
N LEU A 7 -4.22 -8.41 -1.74
CA LEU A 7 -3.62 -7.84 -2.95
C LEU A 7 -4.34 -8.27 -4.24
N LEU A 8 -5.08 -9.38 -4.19
CA LEU A 8 -5.87 -9.91 -5.29
C LEU A 8 -7.00 -9.00 -5.83
N PRO A 9 -7.60 -8.09 -5.04
CA PRO A 9 -8.61 -7.18 -5.57
C PRO A 9 -8.04 -6.14 -6.57
N ALA A 10 -6.77 -5.75 -6.45
CA ALA A 10 -6.18 -4.70 -7.29
C ALA A 10 -6.13 -5.03 -8.80
N PRO A 11 -5.72 -6.25 -9.24
CA PRO A 11 -5.91 -6.68 -10.62
C PRO A 11 -7.35 -6.57 -11.12
N SER A 12 -8.31 -6.97 -10.28
CA SER A 12 -9.73 -6.91 -10.63
C SER A 12 -10.21 -5.48 -10.79
N VAL A 13 -9.77 -4.55 -9.93
CA VAL A 13 -10.02 -3.11 -10.10
C VAL A 13 -9.54 -2.63 -11.47
N ILE A 14 -8.28 -2.90 -11.80
CA ILE A 14 -7.67 -2.38 -13.03
C ILE A 14 -8.32 -3.04 -14.26
N GLY A 15 -8.65 -4.32 -14.17
CA GLY A 15 -9.37 -5.02 -15.22
C GLY A 15 -10.78 -4.49 -15.45
N GLN A 16 -11.53 -4.19 -14.38
CA GLN A 16 -12.86 -3.58 -14.48
C GLN A 16 -12.79 -2.16 -15.05
N LEU A 17 -11.83 -1.34 -14.62
CA LEU A 17 -11.59 0.00 -15.20
C LEU A 17 -11.34 -0.10 -16.72
N GLY A 18 -10.48 -1.03 -17.12
CA GLY A 18 -10.20 -1.35 -18.51
C GLY A 18 -11.44 -1.74 -19.31
N SER A 19 -12.19 -2.72 -18.81
CA SER A 19 -13.40 -3.20 -19.48
C SER A 19 -14.46 -2.11 -19.60
N LEU A 20 -14.63 -1.28 -18.57
CA LEU A 20 -15.60 -0.18 -18.59
C LEU A 20 -15.22 0.90 -19.60
N LEU A 21 -13.94 1.27 -19.70
CA LEU A 21 -13.46 2.19 -20.74
C LEU A 21 -13.71 1.64 -22.15
N LEU A 22 -13.48 0.35 -22.37
CA LEU A 22 -13.78 -0.30 -23.66
C LEU A 22 -15.29 -0.23 -23.97
N THR A 23 -16.13 -0.59 -23.00
CA THR A 23 -17.60 -0.52 -23.14
C THR A 23 -18.06 0.90 -23.49
N ALA A 24 -17.49 1.90 -22.81
CA ALA A 24 -17.79 3.32 -22.99
C ALA A 24 -17.31 3.85 -24.35
N SER A 25 -16.10 3.48 -24.79
CA SER A 25 -15.54 3.93 -26.07
C SER A 25 -16.28 3.39 -27.29
N ALA A 26 -16.82 2.16 -27.22
CA ALA A 26 -17.50 1.53 -28.36
C ALA A 26 -18.87 2.15 -28.69
N LYS A 27 -19.55 2.72 -27.69
CA LYS A 27 -20.81 3.46 -27.88
C LYS A 27 -21.02 4.31 -26.64
N ASP A 28 -20.73 5.59 -26.77
CA ASP A 28 -20.75 6.49 -25.64
C ASP A 28 -22.19 6.64 -25.10
N LEU A 29 -22.39 6.16 -23.88
CA LEU A 29 -23.70 6.14 -23.21
C LEU A 29 -23.91 7.49 -22.55
N GLN A 30 -25.01 8.17 -22.92
CA GLN A 30 -25.41 9.38 -22.23
C GLN A 30 -25.91 9.02 -20.83
N LEU A 31 -25.45 9.75 -19.82
CA LEU A 31 -25.82 9.54 -18.43
C LEU A 31 -26.91 10.54 -18.01
N ALA A 32 -27.63 10.19 -16.94
CA ALA A 32 -28.48 11.16 -16.25
C ALA A 32 -27.62 12.36 -15.81
N LYS A 33 -28.20 13.56 -15.89
CA LYS A 33 -27.48 14.78 -15.48
C LYS A 33 -27.16 14.70 -13.98
N ASP A 34 -25.87 14.83 -13.66
CA ASP A 34 -25.37 14.99 -12.30
C ASP A 34 -24.44 16.22 -12.27
N ASP A 35 -24.84 17.25 -11.53
CA ASP A 35 -24.13 18.53 -11.41
C ASP A 35 -22.76 18.40 -10.70
N GLN A 36 -22.49 17.28 -10.02
CA GLN A 36 -21.25 17.04 -9.26
C GLN A 36 -20.24 16.13 -9.97
N LEU A 37 -20.60 15.50 -11.11
CA LEU A 37 -19.65 14.78 -11.98
C LEU A 37 -18.81 15.73 -12.85
N ASN A 38 -19.08 17.05 -12.78
CA ASN A 38 -18.29 18.21 -13.22
C ASN A 38 -17.65 18.23 -14.63
N ALA A 39 -17.80 17.20 -15.47
CA ALA A 39 -17.16 17.20 -16.78
C ALA A 39 -17.84 16.33 -17.85
N SER A 40 -19.02 15.76 -17.63
CA SER A 40 -19.42 14.66 -18.50
C SER A 40 -20.92 14.46 -18.65
N LYS A 41 -21.42 14.54 -19.88
CA LYS A 41 -22.76 14.05 -20.25
C LYS A 41 -22.76 12.53 -20.49
N SER A 42 -21.60 11.88 -20.34
CA SER A 42 -21.29 10.61 -20.97
C SER A 42 -20.58 9.59 -20.07
N LEU A 43 -20.69 8.32 -20.40
CA LEU A 43 -19.98 7.28 -19.68
C LEU A 43 -18.47 7.38 -19.91
N LEU A 44 -18.06 7.72 -21.14
CA LEU A 44 -16.65 7.76 -21.51
C LEU A 44 -15.87 8.83 -20.74
N GLU A 45 -16.34 10.08 -20.73
CA GLU A 45 -15.65 11.17 -20.03
C GLU A 45 -15.56 10.90 -18.51
N SER A 46 -16.61 10.32 -17.91
CA SER A 46 -16.62 9.92 -16.50
C SER A 46 -15.59 8.82 -16.21
N MET A 47 -15.47 7.84 -17.10
CA MET A 47 -14.49 6.76 -16.98
C MET A 47 -13.05 7.24 -17.20
N ILE A 48 -12.82 8.21 -18.08
CA ILE A 48 -11.50 8.84 -18.27
C ILE A 48 -11.07 9.56 -16.98
N LEU A 49 -11.99 10.31 -16.36
CA LEU A 49 -11.73 10.99 -15.09
C LEU A 49 -11.39 9.99 -13.98
N ILE A 50 -12.26 9.00 -13.74
CA ILE A 50 -12.05 7.96 -12.72
C ILE A 50 -10.77 7.17 -12.99
N GLY A 51 -10.50 6.83 -14.25
CA GLY A 51 -9.28 6.13 -14.64
C GLY A 51 -8.01 6.94 -14.37
N GLY A 52 -8.06 8.26 -14.58
CA GLY A 52 -6.99 9.20 -14.23
C GLY A 52 -6.73 9.26 -12.74
N ASP A 53 -7.77 9.45 -11.93
CA ASP A 53 -7.64 9.50 -10.47
C ASP A 53 -7.20 8.14 -9.89
N ALA A 54 -7.70 7.04 -10.44
CA ALA A 54 -7.27 5.71 -10.09
C ALA A 54 -5.79 5.49 -10.41
N PHE A 55 -5.31 5.94 -11.57
CA PHE A 55 -3.89 5.91 -11.93
C PHE A 55 -3.04 6.61 -10.87
N TYR A 56 -3.40 7.84 -10.49
CA TYR A 56 -2.65 8.60 -9.50
C TYR A 56 -2.71 7.95 -8.12
N ALA A 57 -3.86 7.39 -7.70
CA ALA A 57 -3.96 6.68 -6.42
C ALA A 57 -3.00 5.48 -6.36
N PHE A 58 -2.95 4.65 -7.41
CA PHE A 58 -2.00 3.53 -7.48
C PHE A 58 -0.53 3.98 -7.59
N PHE A 59 -0.27 5.07 -8.33
CA PHE A 59 1.07 5.64 -8.44
C PHE A 59 1.57 6.21 -7.11
N ASP A 60 0.70 6.91 -6.37
CA ASP A 60 1.00 7.43 -5.04
C ASP A 60 1.19 6.30 -4.03
N ALA A 61 0.40 5.21 -4.13
CA ALA A 61 0.65 4.00 -3.35
C ALA A 61 2.01 3.39 -3.65
N GLN A 62 2.37 3.24 -4.93
CA GLN A 62 3.68 2.75 -5.34
C GLN A 62 4.79 3.61 -4.74
N THR A 63 4.74 4.91 -5.01
CA THR A 63 5.78 5.86 -4.61
C THR A 63 5.85 5.96 -3.09
N GLY A 64 4.70 6.00 -2.41
CA GLY A 64 4.61 6.06 -0.96
C GLY A 64 5.19 4.83 -0.29
N ILE A 65 4.88 3.63 -0.80
CA ILE A 65 5.37 2.36 -0.23
C ILE A 65 6.83 2.10 -0.63
N ASP A 66 7.26 2.44 -1.84
CA ASP A 66 8.67 2.38 -2.25
C ASP A 66 9.54 3.32 -1.39
N ASN A 67 9.02 4.47 -1.00
CA ASN A 67 9.70 5.32 -0.01
C ASN A 67 9.90 4.64 1.34
N ILE A 68 8.98 3.77 1.79
CA ILE A 68 9.15 3.00 3.04
C ILE A 68 10.35 2.06 2.93
N ILE A 69 10.55 1.44 1.76
CA ILE A 69 11.69 0.55 1.47
C ILE A 69 13.00 1.35 1.37
N ARG A 70 12.98 2.45 0.61
CA ARG A 70 14.19 3.19 0.23
C ARG A 70 14.71 4.14 1.30
N ARG A 71 13.87 4.59 2.25
CA ARG A 71 14.27 5.57 3.27
C ARG A 71 14.97 4.92 4.45
N ARG A 72 16.17 4.46 4.12
CA ARG A 72 17.32 4.47 4.99
C ARG A 72 17.72 5.93 5.26
N PHE A 73 17.78 6.40 6.50
CA PHE A 73 18.38 7.71 6.77
C PHE A 73 19.90 7.57 6.62
N ASN A 74 20.49 8.24 5.63
CA ASN A 74 21.92 8.10 5.28
C ASN A 74 22.35 6.64 4.97
N ASP A 75 21.55 5.90 4.19
CA ASP A 75 21.83 4.49 3.84
C ASP A 75 21.82 3.49 5.01
N VAL A 76 21.33 3.90 6.19
CA VAL A 76 21.09 3.05 7.36
C VAL A 76 19.58 2.76 7.57
N THR A 77 19.24 1.48 7.70
CA THR A 77 17.87 0.98 7.99
C THR A 77 17.48 1.22 9.46
N VAL A 78 16.17 1.24 9.75
CA VAL A 78 15.68 1.29 11.15
C VAL A 78 16.26 0.16 11.98
N SER A 79 16.25 -1.06 11.44
CA SER A 79 16.92 -2.20 12.05
C SER A 79 18.40 -1.89 12.36
N GLU A 80 19.19 -1.38 11.43
CA GLU A 80 20.60 -1.02 11.68
C GLU A 80 20.77 0.08 12.73
N HIS A 81 19.91 1.10 12.77
CA HIS A 81 19.93 2.09 13.86
C HIS A 81 19.66 1.44 15.22
N ILE A 82 18.70 0.50 15.31
CA ILE A 82 18.46 -0.28 16.52
C ILE A 82 19.73 -1.06 16.91
N LYS A 83 20.40 -1.69 15.94
CA LYS A 83 21.65 -2.44 16.17
C LYS A 83 22.74 -1.54 16.75
N ILE A 84 22.96 -0.38 16.13
CA ILE A 84 23.95 0.61 16.56
C ILE A 84 23.67 1.06 17.99
N VAL A 85 22.42 1.42 18.30
CA VAL A 85 22.02 1.87 19.64
C VAL A 85 22.23 0.78 20.69
N VAL A 86 21.86 -0.47 20.38
CA VAL A 86 22.05 -1.60 21.30
C VAL A 86 23.53 -1.90 21.52
N ASP A 87 24.33 -1.96 20.45
CA ASP A 87 25.77 -2.24 20.54
C ASP A 87 26.51 -1.16 21.35
N MET A 88 26.13 0.12 21.19
CA MET A 88 26.69 1.21 21.97
C MET A 88 26.44 1.07 23.48
N HIS A 89 25.26 0.61 23.89
CA HIS A 89 24.98 0.37 25.31
C HIS A 89 25.68 -0.88 25.86
N ILE A 90 26.01 -1.87 25.01
CA ILE A 90 26.74 -3.08 25.43
C ILE A 90 28.24 -2.79 25.57
N ASN A 91 28.85 -2.23 24.52
CA ASN A 91 30.29 -2.28 24.28
C ASN A 91 30.99 -0.92 24.48
N GLY A 92 30.25 0.09 24.89
CA GLY A 92 30.63 1.47 24.70
C GLY A 92 31.41 2.22 25.78
N GLN A 93 32.26 3.19 25.36
CA GLN A 93 32.83 4.26 26.20
C GLN A 93 32.83 5.63 25.49
N GLY A 94 32.46 6.71 26.20
CA GLY A 94 32.69 8.13 25.82
C GLY A 94 31.93 8.68 24.59
N ASN A 95 31.34 9.88 24.69
CA ASN A 95 30.55 10.63 23.67
C ASN A 95 29.36 9.90 22.99
N GLN A 96 29.06 8.67 23.41
CA GLN A 96 28.02 7.82 22.83
C GLN A 96 26.61 8.34 22.99
N THR A 97 26.38 9.19 24.00
CA THR A 97 25.06 9.75 24.29
C THR A 97 24.54 10.64 23.15
N LEU A 98 25.44 11.34 22.43
CA LEU A 98 25.05 12.16 21.28
C LEU A 98 24.71 11.30 20.05
N ILE A 99 25.47 10.22 19.82
CA ILE A 99 25.23 9.31 18.70
C ILE A 99 23.93 8.53 18.91
N VAL A 100 23.75 7.92 20.09
CA VAL A 100 22.50 7.27 20.50
C VAL A 100 21.31 8.22 20.31
N ARG A 101 21.41 9.48 20.80
CA ARG A 101 20.30 10.44 20.65
C ARG A 101 19.99 10.74 19.18
N LYS A 102 21.01 10.89 18.33
CA LYS A 102 20.83 11.10 16.89
C LYS A 102 20.10 9.91 16.27
N ASP A 103 20.53 8.69 16.57
CA ASP A 103 19.92 7.48 16.02
C ASP A 103 18.48 7.28 16.51
N LEU A 104 18.19 7.54 17.79
CA LEU A 104 16.82 7.50 18.32
C LEU A 104 15.91 8.55 17.65
N ASN A 105 16.41 9.77 17.40
CA ASN A 105 15.66 10.79 16.67
C ASN A 105 15.39 10.36 15.23
N ASN A 106 16.38 9.79 14.54
CA ASN A 106 16.19 9.26 13.19
C ASN A 106 15.10 8.17 13.15
N ILE A 107 15.12 7.22 14.11
CA ILE A 107 14.10 6.19 14.25
C ILE A 107 12.71 6.81 14.42
N LYS A 108 12.59 7.83 15.27
CA LYS A 108 11.32 8.53 15.51
C LYS A 108 10.82 9.25 14.26
N GLU A 109 11.68 10.01 13.59
CA GLU A 109 11.34 10.75 12.36
C GLU A 109 10.90 9.79 11.25
N MET A 110 11.59 8.65 11.07
CA MET A 110 11.18 7.60 10.13
C MET A 110 9.79 7.05 10.45
N ALA A 111 9.53 6.75 11.73
CA ALA A 111 8.26 6.20 12.16
C ALA A 111 7.09 7.17 11.89
N GLU A 112 7.30 8.47 12.13
CA GLU A 112 6.31 9.51 11.85
C GLU A 112 6.10 9.72 10.34
N LEU A 113 7.19 9.79 9.59
CA LEU A 113 7.15 9.98 8.14
C LEU A 113 6.37 8.87 7.44
N HIS A 114 6.70 7.59 7.67
CA HIS A 114 6.04 6.49 6.97
C HIS A 114 4.57 6.35 7.40
N SER A 115 4.25 6.65 8.66
CA SER A 115 2.87 6.72 9.11
C SER A 115 2.07 7.80 8.35
N ASN A 116 2.66 8.98 8.14
CA ASN A 116 2.02 10.05 7.37
C ASN A 116 1.89 9.69 5.87
N GLN A 117 2.91 9.06 5.27
CA GLN A 117 2.84 8.58 3.90
C GLN A 117 1.69 7.60 3.69
N MET A 118 1.52 6.63 4.59
CA MET A 118 0.40 5.68 4.50
C MET A 118 -0.97 6.35 4.64
N LYS A 119 -1.09 7.43 5.43
CA LYS A 119 -2.32 8.23 5.50
C LYS A 119 -2.64 8.90 4.17
N THR A 120 -1.63 9.43 3.47
CA THR A 120 -1.79 9.99 2.12
C THR A 120 -2.26 8.92 1.13
N VAL A 121 -1.65 7.73 1.14
CA VAL A 121 -2.05 6.62 0.28
C VAL A 121 -3.52 6.23 0.51
N VAL A 122 -3.92 6.04 1.77
CA VAL A 122 -5.31 5.71 2.11
C VAL A 122 -6.27 6.81 1.67
N LYS A 123 -5.88 8.07 1.83
CA LYS A 123 -6.70 9.22 1.43
C LYS A 123 -6.96 9.22 -0.08
N ALA A 124 -5.92 9.03 -0.91
CA ALA A 124 -6.06 8.99 -2.35
C ALA A 124 -7.07 7.93 -2.81
N PHE A 125 -7.03 6.73 -2.22
CA PHE A 125 -8.01 5.68 -2.53
C PHE A 125 -9.44 6.03 -2.07
N LYS A 126 -9.59 6.66 -0.91
CA LYS A 126 -10.90 7.11 -0.42
C LYS A 126 -11.53 8.20 -1.29
N GLU A 127 -10.73 9.02 -1.96
CA GLU A 127 -11.22 10.12 -2.81
C GLU A 127 -11.80 9.62 -4.14
N VAL A 128 -11.33 8.50 -4.67
CA VAL A 128 -11.86 7.90 -5.91
C VAL A 128 -13.20 7.18 -5.70
N TYR A 129 -13.42 6.57 -4.53
CA TYR A 129 -14.61 5.75 -4.28
C TYR A 129 -15.95 6.52 -4.48
N PRO A 130 -16.12 7.76 -3.99
CA PRO A 130 -17.33 8.55 -4.24
C PRO A 130 -17.59 8.80 -5.73
N LEU A 131 -16.55 8.88 -6.57
CA LEU A 131 -16.73 9.07 -8.03
C LEU A 131 -17.32 7.81 -8.67
N ILE A 132 -16.84 6.63 -8.25
CA ILE A 132 -17.37 5.33 -8.71
C ILE A 132 -18.83 5.17 -8.27
N GLU A 133 -19.15 5.51 -7.02
CA GLU A 133 -20.52 5.42 -6.48
C GLU A 133 -21.49 6.33 -7.24
N LYS A 134 -21.10 7.59 -7.45
CA LYS A 134 -21.90 8.55 -8.23
C LYS A 134 -22.15 8.08 -9.66
N LEU A 135 -21.11 7.60 -10.35
CA LEU A 135 -21.25 7.08 -11.71
C LEU A 135 -22.19 5.85 -11.75
N THR A 136 -22.14 5.00 -10.73
CA THR A 136 -23.05 3.85 -10.58
C THR A 136 -24.50 4.32 -10.44
N ILE A 137 -24.75 5.34 -9.61
CA ILE A 137 -26.10 5.91 -9.41
C ILE A 137 -26.62 6.55 -10.70
N ALA A 138 -25.82 7.39 -11.37
CA ALA A 138 -26.22 8.03 -12.62
C ALA A 138 -26.55 6.99 -13.72
N SER A 139 -25.80 5.88 -13.76
CA SER A 139 -26.05 4.77 -14.71
C SER A 139 -27.35 4.01 -14.38
N LEU A 140 -27.64 3.79 -13.10
CA LEU A 140 -28.90 3.20 -12.62
C LEU A 140 -30.11 4.08 -12.91
N GLU A 141 -29.97 5.40 -12.76
CA GLU A 141 -31.03 6.34 -13.10
C GLU A 141 -31.32 6.34 -14.59
N GLN A 142 -30.27 6.37 -15.43
CA GLN A 142 -30.42 6.25 -16.87
C GLN A 142 -31.15 4.96 -17.27
N GLN A 143 -30.89 3.85 -16.57
CA GLN A 143 -31.55 2.57 -16.82
C GLN A 143 -33.07 2.63 -16.65
N LYS A 144 -33.57 3.46 -15.71
CA LYS A 144 -35.01 3.65 -15.51
C LYS A 144 -35.70 4.40 -16.65
N PHE A 145 -34.95 5.20 -17.43
CA PHE A 145 -35.49 6.03 -18.52
C PHE A 145 -35.36 5.39 -19.90
N VAL A 146 -34.59 4.31 -20.05
CA VAL A 146 -34.56 3.53 -21.30
C VAL A 146 -35.88 2.76 -21.39
N ALA A 147 -36.81 3.29 -22.19
CA ALA A 147 -38.10 2.66 -22.46
C ALA A 147 -37.93 1.22 -23.00
N GLU A 148 -38.87 0.33 -22.63
CA GLU A 148 -38.95 -1.13 -22.90
C GLU A 148 -38.87 -1.56 -24.40
N GLY A 149 -38.44 -0.69 -25.32
CA GLY A 149 -38.46 -0.91 -26.78
C GLY A 149 -37.10 -1.03 -27.47
N SER A 150 -35.96 -1.00 -26.76
CA SER A 150 -34.64 -1.19 -27.37
C SER A 150 -33.79 -2.23 -26.63
N ALA A 151 -34.11 -3.51 -26.82
CA ALA A 151 -33.49 -4.64 -26.13
C ALA A 151 -31.95 -4.57 -26.05
N GLY A 152 -31.27 -4.11 -27.11
CA GLY A 152 -29.80 -3.99 -27.13
C GLY A 152 -29.21 -2.83 -26.32
N SER A 153 -29.94 -1.76 -26.05
CA SER A 153 -29.45 -0.65 -25.22
C SER A 153 -29.67 -0.93 -23.72
N GLU A 154 -30.75 -1.63 -23.38
CA GLU A 154 -31.09 -2.03 -22.02
C GLU A 154 -30.11 -3.09 -21.48
N GLU A 155 -29.78 -4.12 -22.27
CA GLU A 155 -28.82 -5.15 -21.89
C GLU A 155 -27.42 -4.56 -21.63
N LYS A 156 -26.95 -3.67 -22.51
CA LYS A 156 -25.63 -3.04 -22.40
C LYS A 156 -25.52 -2.11 -21.18
N LEU A 157 -26.59 -1.38 -20.85
CA LEU A 157 -26.63 -0.53 -19.67
C LEU A 157 -26.69 -1.35 -18.38
N THR A 158 -27.42 -2.47 -18.40
CA THR A 158 -27.45 -3.44 -17.29
C THR A 158 -26.07 -4.03 -17.02
N GLN A 159 -25.34 -4.42 -18.09
CA GLN A 159 -23.96 -4.89 -17.98
C GLN A 159 -23.03 -3.81 -17.41
N THR A 160 -23.17 -2.56 -17.87
CA THR A 160 -22.37 -1.42 -17.39
C THR A 160 -22.57 -1.18 -15.89
N VAL A 161 -23.83 -1.18 -15.43
CA VAL A 161 -24.16 -1.03 -14.00
C VAL A 161 -23.54 -2.16 -13.18
N ALA A 162 -23.64 -3.41 -13.64
CA ALA A 162 -23.04 -4.55 -12.94
C ALA A 162 -21.51 -4.42 -12.83
N GLN A 163 -20.85 -3.94 -13.90
CA GLN A 163 -19.41 -3.69 -13.92
C GLN A 163 -19.01 -2.56 -12.96
N LEU A 164 -19.77 -1.46 -12.90
CA LEU A 164 -19.53 -0.35 -11.98
C LEU A 164 -19.70 -0.76 -10.51
N GLN A 165 -20.72 -1.56 -10.20
CA GLN A 165 -20.90 -2.14 -8.87
C GLN A 165 -19.73 -3.06 -8.49
N ALA A 166 -19.29 -3.92 -9.41
CA ALA A 166 -18.13 -4.78 -9.20
C ALA A 166 -16.86 -3.95 -8.97
N LEU A 167 -16.64 -2.89 -9.77
CA LEU A 167 -15.54 -1.95 -9.60
C LEU A 167 -15.56 -1.32 -8.21
N GLY A 168 -16.71 -0.81 -7.75
CA GLY A 168 -16.85 -0.23 -6.41
C GLY A 168 -16.51 -1.23 -5.30
N ASN A 169 -16.96 -2.48 -5.44
CA ASN A 169 -16.65 -3.54 -4.48
C ASN A 169 -15.14 -3.85 -4.41
N TYR A 170 -14.49 -4.05 -5.57
CA TYR A 170 -13.04 -4.31 -5.60
C TYR A 170 -12.22 -3.10 -5.15
N TRP A 171 -12.69 -1.88 -5.45
CA TRP A 171 -12.06 -0.64 -5.01
C TRP A 171 -12.10 -0.52 -3.49
N ASN A 172 -13.25 -0.80 -2.88
CA ASN A 172 -13.41 -0.80 -1.42
C ASN A 172 -12.51 -1.86 -0.75
N GLN A 173 -12.41 -3.07 -1.32
CA GLN A 173 -11.50 -4.10 -0.83
C GLN A 173 -10.03 -3.65 -0.91
N THR A 174 -9.63 -3.04 -2.03
CA THR A 174 -8.29 -2.47 -2.23
C THR A 174 -8.02 -1.31 -1.25
N THR A 175 -9.03 -0.49 -0.96
CA THR A 175 -8.94 0.58 0.04
C THR A 175 -8.75 0.02 1.45
N ASN A 176 -9.48 -1.05 1.81
CA ASN A 176 -9.36 -1.73 3.10
C ASN A 176 -7.98 -2.37 3.28
N PHE A 177 -7.36 -2.85 2.20
CA PHE A 177 -5.98 -3.30 2.20
C PHE A 177 -5.03 -2.18 2.63
N PHE A 178 -5.07 -1.02 1.97
CA PHE A 178 -4.19 0.11 2.32
C PHE A 178 -4.46 0.64 3.73
N GLN A 179 -5.72 0.65 4.17
CA GLN A 179 -6.06 0.99 5.56
C GLN A 179 -5.44 0.02 6.56
N SER A 180 -5.54 -1.27 6.29
CA SER A 180 -4.95 -2.31 7.15
C SER A 180 -3.42 -2.19 7.20
N PHE A 181 -2.80 -1.85 6.07
CA PHE A 181 -1.36 -1.61 6.04
C PHE A 181 -0.98 -0.34 6.82
N ALA A 182 -1.72 0.75 6.65
CA ALA A 182 -1.54 1.98 7.42
C ALA A 182 -1.65 1.73 8.93
N ILE A 183 -2.64 0.95 9.36
CA ILE A 183 -2.78 0.52 10.75
C ILE A 183 -1.57 -0.30 11.20
N MET A 184 -1.03 -1.20 10.36
CA MET A 184 0.18 -1.96 10.70
C MET A 184 1.39 -1.04 10.93
N VAL A 185 1.59 -0.06 10.05
CA VAL A 185 2.67 0.93 10.17
C VAL A 185 2.49 1.80 11.42
N GLU A 186 1.28 2.32 11.65
CA GLU A 186 1.00 3.27 12.74
C GLU A 186 0.87 2.61 14.12
N SER A 187 0.12 1.51 14.24
CA SER A 187 -0.19 0.88 15.54
C SER A 187 0.79 -0.20 15.98
N LYS A 188 1.49 -0.85 15.03
CA LYS A 188 2.41 -1.95 15.35
C LYS A 188 3.84 -1.49 15.27
N TRP A 189 4.26 -0.94 14.14
CA TRP A 189 5.66 -0.59 13.95
C TRP A 189 6.06 0.69 14.67
N LYS A 190 5.36 1.81 14.43
CA LYS A 190 5.65 3.06 15.14
C LYS A 190 5.59 2.89 16.65
N THR A 191 4.57 2.21 17.19
CA THR A 191 4.49 1.93 18.63
C THR A 191 5.67 1.12 19.15
N LYS A 192 6.14 0.11 18.41
CA LYS A 192 7.27 -0.74 18.84
C LYS A 192 8.61 -0.01 18.75
N LEU A 193 8.75 0.90 17.80
CA LEU A 193 9.89 1.81 17.74
C LEU A 193 9.89 2.81 18.90
N ILE A 194 8.72 3.35 19.26
CA ILE A 194 8.56 4.22 20.44
C ILE A 194 8.87 3.45 21.72
N ASP A 195 8.32 2.25 21.90
CA ASP A 195 8.63 1.38 23.05
C ASP A 195 10.14 1.12 23.16
N PHE A 196 10.84 0.98 22.03
CA PHE A 196 12.29 0.82 22.00
C PHE A 196 13.00 2.11 22.43
N ILE A 197 12.64 3.26 21.85
CA ILE A 197 13.19 4.57 22.21
C ILE A 197 13.04 4.81 23.72
N ASP A 198 11.84 4.63 24.26
CA ASP A 198 11.54 4.82 25.69
C ASP A 198 12.37 3.89 26.59
N SER A 199 12.59 2.65 26.15
CA SER A 199 13.41 1.69 26.88
C SER A 199 14.88 2.12 26.94
N VAL A 200 15.42 2.65 25.84
CA VAL A 200 16.80 3.16 25.76
C VAL A 200 16.96 4.42 26.61
N GLU A 201 15.99 5.33 26.56
CA GLU A 201 16.00 6.52 27.41
C GLU A 201 15.96 6.16 28.90
N ASN A 202 15.20 5.12 29.28
CA ASN A 202 15.15 4.63 30.65
C ASN A 202 16.51 4.09 31.11
N VAL A 203 17.16 3.25 30.29
CA VAL A 203 18.53 2.77 30.56
C VAL A 203 19.48 3.95 30.73
N THR A 204 19.46 4.91 29.81
CA THR A 204 20.30 6.11 29.86
C THR A 204 20.08 6.94 31.14
N LYS A 205 18.82 7.07 31.60
CA LYS A 205 18.48 7.79 32.85
C LYS A 205 19.03 7.06 34.08
N ILE A 206 18.90 5.74 34.14
CA ILE A 206 19.43 4.92 35.24
C ILE A 206 20.95 5.02 35.30
N GLU A 207 21.63 4.95 34.16
CA GLU A 207 23.10 5.05 34.10
C GLU A 207 23.66 6.41 34.53
N ARG A 208 22.92 7.50 34.30
CA ARG A 208 23.30 8.83 34.79
C ARG A 208 23.14 8.99 36.30
N ASN A 209 22.13 8.34 36.88
CA ASN A 209 21.76 8.51 38.29
C ASN A 209 22.50 7.53 39.23
N PHE A 210 23.03 6.42 38.71
CA PHE A 210 23.73 5.40 39.49
C PHE A 210 25.11 5.09 38.87
N THR A 211 26.17 5.06 39.68
CA THR A 211 27.52 4.65 39.27
C THR A 211 27.55 3.17 38.92
N LYS A 212 27.35 2.79 37.64
CA LYS A 212 27.62 1.49 36.93
C LYS A 212 27.53 0.15 37.72
N SER A 213 27.00 0.14 38.92
CA SER A 213 26.88 -1.02 39.78
C SER A 213 25.68 -1.80 39.28
N ALA A 214 25.87 -3.09 39.07
CA ALA A 214 24.88 -4.00 38.51
C ALA A 214 23.74 -4.26 39.51
N THR A 215 22.92 -3.23 39.78
CA THR A 215 21.70 -3.34 40.55
C THR A 215 20.67 -4.17 39.78
N ASN A 216 19.74 -4.80 40.48
CA ASN A 216 18.63 -5.53 39.85
C ASN A 216 17.80 -4.62 38.93
N ALA A 217 17.69 -3.32 39.27
CA ALA A 217 17.02 -2.32 38.44
C ALA A 217 17.73 -2.09 37.10
N THR A 218 19.06 -1.98 37.11
CA THR A 218 19.88 -1.86 35.89
C THR A 218 19.70 -3.08 35.00
N LYS A 219 19.85 -4.30 35.54
CA LYS A 219 19.68 -5.55 34.77
C LYS A 219 18.28 -5.65 34.13
N SER A 220 17.23 -5.30 34.89
CA SER A 220 15.85 -5.32 34.41
C SER A 220 15.58 -4.29 33.30
N ALA A 221 16.19 -3.11 33.37
CA ALA A 221 16.07 -2.10 32.32
C ALA A 221 16.71 -2.54 31.01
N TYR A 222 17.90 -3.14 31.08
CA TYR A 222 18.59 -3.72 29.94
C TYR A 222 17.79 -4.87 29.29
N ASP A 223 17.24 -5.80 30.07
CA ASP A 223 16.38 -6.88 29.55
C ASP A 223 15.16 -6.32 28.77
N ARG A 224 14.51 -5.28 29.31
CA ARG A 224 13.42 -4.60 28.60
C ARG A 224 13.88 -3.95 27.30
N MET A 225 15.05 -3.30 27.30
CA MET A 225 15.62 -2.69 26.10
C MET A 225 15.88 -3.73 25.01
N TYR A 226 16.49 -4.87 25.34
CA TYR A 226 16.72 -5.96 24.38
C TYR A 226 15.43 -6.54 23.82
N LYS A 227 14.45 -6.82 24.68
CA LYS A 227 13.14 -7.32 24.22
C LYS A 227 12.44 -6.33 23.30
N SER A 228 12.52 -5.04 23.62
CA SER A 228 11.93 -3.98 22.80
C SER A 228 12.64 -3.88 21.44
N ALA A 229 13.98 -3.87 21.44
CA ALA A 229 14.80 -3.89 20.23
C ALA A 229 14.49 -5.09 19.33
N PHE A 230 14.34 -6.28 19.93
CA PHE A 230 14.00 -7.51 19.23
C PHE A 230 12.65 -7.39 18.49
N HIS A 231 11.61 -6.99 19.22
CA HIS A 231 10.27 -6.86 18.65
C HIS A 231 10.21 -5.78 17.58
N ALA A 232 10.88 -4.63 17.81
CA ALA A 232 10.98 -3.56 16.83
C ALA A 232 11.63 -4.05 15.52
N THR A 233 12.74 -4.80 15.62
CA THR A 233 13.47 -5.37 14.47
C THR A 233 12.62 -6.37 13.69
N ILE A 234 11.88 -7.27 14.37
CA ILE A 234 11.01 -8.24 13.70
C ILE A 234 9.90 -7.55 12.90
N ILE A 235 9.26 -6.55 13.51
CA ILE A 235 8.14 -5.84 12.87
C ILE A 235 8.65 -4.96 11.72
N ASP A 236 9.82 -4.35 11.87
CA ASP A 236 10.50 -3.60 10.81
C ASP A 236 10.78 -4.48 9.59
N TYR A 237 11.41 -5.64 9.82
CA TYR A 237 11.68 -6.62 8.76
C TYR A 237 10.39 -7.06 8.05
N ARG A 238 9.30 -7.27 8.81
CA ARG A 238 8.00 -7.63 8.24
C ARG A 238 7.42 -6.53 7.36
N ILE A 239 7.45 -5.27 7.80
CA ILE A 239 6.94 -4.16 6.99
C ILE A 239 7.76 -3.97 5.73
N ASN A 240 9.09 -4.04 5.84
CA ASN A 240 9.96 -3.91 4.68
C ASN A 240 9.66 -5.00 3.65
N HIS A 241 9.57 -6.26 4.10
CA HIS A 241 9.23 -7.38 3.21
C HIS A 241 7.87 -7.20 2.52
N LEU A 242 6.86 -6.72 3.25
CA LEU A 242 5.53 -6.47 2.69
C LEU A 242 5.54 -5.32 1.67
N ALA A 243 6.29 -4.26 1.97
CA ALA A 243 6.48 -3.14 1.05
C ALA A 243 7.18 -3.58 -0.24
N GLU A 244 8.28 -4.34 -0.13
CA GLU A 244 9.00 -4.92 -1.26
C GLU A 244 8.10 -5.79 -2.13
N THR A 245 7.29 -6.65 -1.49
CA THR A 245 6.34 -7.52 -2.20
C THR A 245 5.31 -6.70 -2.98
N PHE A 246 4.73 -5.68 -2.35
CA PHE A 246 3.77 -4.79 -3.02
C PHE A 246 4.41 -4.07 -4.21
N VAL A 247 5.58 -3.45 -4.01
CA VAL A 247 6.30 -2.69 -5.04
C VAL A 247 6.62 -3.58 -6.24
N ALA A 248 7.10 -4.80 -5.98
CA ALA A 248 7.43 -5.76 -7.02
C ALA A 248 6.20 -6.24 -7.80
N VAL A 249 5.05 -6.43 -7.13
CA VAL A 249 3.78 -6.77 -7.79
C VAL A 249 3.27 -5.59 -8.61
N SER A 250 3.27 -4.40 -8.04
CA SER A 250 2.73 -3.18 -8.67
C SER A 250 3.52 -2.76 -9.91
N GLU A 251 4.86 -2.80 -9.88
CA GLU A 251 5.70 -2.55 -11.06
C GLU A 251 5.47 -3.55 -12.18
N THR A 252 5.28 -4.82 -11.83
CA THR A 252 5.14 -5.89 -12.81
C THR A 252 3.75 -5.87 -13.45
N PHE A 253 2.72 -5.58 -12.66
CA PHE A 253 1.31 -5.76 -13.06
C PHE A 253 0.54 -4.45 -13.07
N PHE A 254 0.46 -3.74 -11.95
CA PHE A 254 -0.50 -2.65 -11.78
C PHE A 254 -0.18 -1.45 -12.67
N LEU A 255 1.06 -0.94 -12.62
CA LEU A 255 1.46 0.22 -13.40
C LEU A 255 1.43 -0.03 -14.90
N ARG A 256 1.73 -1.27 -15.34
CA ARG A 256 1.67 -1.65 -16.75
C ARG A 256 0.23 -1.69 -17.26
N MET A 257 -0.67 -2.32 -16.51
CA MET A 257 -2.09 -2.36 -16.86
C MET A 257 -2.69 -0.95 -16.84
N LEU A 258 -2.34 -0.12 -15.87
CA LEU A 258 -2.80 1.27 -15.79
C LEU A 258 -2.28 2.14 -16.94
N ALA A 259 -1.08 1.89 -17.45
CA ALA A 259 -0.56 2.55 -18.65
C ALA A 259 -1.35 2.15 -19.92
N ASP A 260 -1.73 0.88 -20.04
CA ASP A 260 -2.59 0.40 -21.13
C ASP A 260 -4.00 1.00 -21.02
N VAL A 261 -4.58 1.05 -19.82
CA VAL A 261 -5.86 1.74 -19.53
C VAL A 261 -5.81 3.22 -19.93
N ARG A 262 -4.74 3.93 -19.59
CA ARG A 262 -4.52 5.32 -20.00
C ARG A 262 -4.39 5.47 -21.52
N THR A 263 -3.78 4.49 -22.19
CA THR A 263 -3.68 4.49 -23.65
C THR A 263 -5.06 4.32 -24.29
N LEU A 264 -5.91 3.42 -23.76
CA LEU A 264 -7.29 3.25 -24.23
C LEU A 264 -8.14 4.52 -24.06
N ALA A 265 -7.87 5.31 -23.02
CA ALA A 265 -8.55 6.58 -22.78
C ALA A 265 -8.16 7.71 -23.77
N GLY A 266 -7.05 7.58 -24.51
CA GLY A 266 -6.48 8.69 -25.28
C GLY A 266 -6.24 8.42 -26.77
N VAL A 267 -6.61 7.25 -27.29
CA VAL A 267 -6.40 6.88 -28.69
C VAL A 267 -7.73 6.51 -29.36
N ASP A 268 -7.88 6.86 -30.65
CA ASP A 268 -9.01 6.46 -31.48
C ASP A 268 -9.22 4.93 -31.45
N THR A 269 -10.49 4.54 -31.36
CA THR A 269 -10.96 3.14 -31.23
C THR A 269 -10.55 2.26 -32.42
N ASP A 270 -10.35 2.86 -33.59
CA ASP A 270 -10.02 2.14 -34.84
C ASP A 270 -8.51 1.98 -35.05
N SER A 271 -7.68 2.47 -34.12
CA SER A 271 -6.23 2.40 -34.24
C SER A 271 -5.67 1.02 -33.87
N ALA A 272 -4.58 0.61 -34.52
CA ALA A 272 -3.84 -0.59 -34.13
C ALA A 272 -3.32 -0.50 -32.68
N ALA A 273 -3.06 0.71 -32.18
CA ALA A 273 -2.66 0.93 -30.79
C ALA A 273 -3.78 0.59 -29.80
N PHE A 274 -5.04 0.89 -30.13
CA PHE A 274 -6.20 0.52 -29.32
C PHE A 274 -6.36 -1.00 -29.23
N THR A 275 -6.37 -1.70 -30.37
CA THR A 275 -6.49 -3.16 -30.42
C THR A 275 -5.35 -3.85 -29.65
N ASN A 276 -4.12 -3.36 -29.81
CA ASN A 276 -2.96 -3.91 -29.10
C ASN A 276 -3.06 -3.71 -27.58
N SER A 277 -3.51 -2.54 -27.12
CA SER A 277 -3.71 -2.26 -25.69
C SER A 277 -4.83 -3.10 -25.09
N GLN A 278 -5.93 -3.31 -25.82
CA GLN A 278 -7.02 -4.19 -25.41
C GLN A 278 -6.56 -5.64 -25.24
N GLN A 279 -5.85 -6.20 -26.23
CA GLN A 279 -5.35 -7.57 -26.16
C GLN A 279 -4.36 -7.78 -25.00
N ARG A 280 -3.48 -6.79 -24.75
CA ARG A 280 -2.57 -6.82 -23.60
C ARG A 280 -3.33 -6.82 -22.28
N LEU A 281 -4.32 -5.94 -22.14
CA LEU A 281 -5.12 -5.84 -20.92
C LEU A 281 -5.87 -7.14 -20.62
N ASP A 282 -6.48 -7.76 -21.62
CA ASP A 282 -7.15 -9.07 -21.49
C ASP A 282 -6.18 -10.18 -21.07
N ALA A 283 -4.96 -10.18 -21.63
CA ALA A 283 -3.92 -11.13 -21.25
C ALA A 283 -3.48 -10.91 -19.80
N TYR A 284 -3.29 -9.65 -19.37
CA TYR A 284 -2.93 -9.32 -18.01
C TYR A 284 -4.02 -9.73 -17.01
N ILE A 285 -5.29 -9.44 -17.28
CA ILE A 285 -6.41 -9.81 -16.38
C ILE A 285 -6.46 -11.32 -16.15
N ARG A 286 -6.28 -12.12 -17.21
CA ARG A 286 -6.30 -13.59 -17.10
C ARG A 286 -5.09 -14.14 -16.32
N ALA A 287 -3.92 -13.53 -16.50
CA ALA A 287 -2.67 -14.07 -15.96
C ALA A 287 -2.30 -13.52 -14.58
N ALA A 288 -2.72 -12.29 -14.24
CA ALA A 288 -2.29 -11.58 -13.04
C ALA A 288 -2.64 -12.30 -11.73
N PRO A 289 -3.85 -12.86 -11.51
CA PRO A 289 -4.19 -13.49 -10.24
C PRO A 289 -3.24 -14.65 -9.89
N GLN A 290 -2.96 -15.55 -10.85
CA GLN A 290 -2.07 -16.68 -10.64
C GLN A 290 -0.62 -16.25 -10.42
N GLN A 291 -0.14 -15.26 -11.18
CA GLN A 291 1.23 -14.78 -11.06
C GLN A 291 1.46 -14.01 -9.75
N ILE A 292 0.46 -13.23 -9.31
CA ILE A 292 0.49 -12.55 -8.01
C ILE A 292 0.51 -13.57 -6.88
N MET A 293 -0.37 -14.57 -6.91
CA MET A 293 -0.36 -15.65 -5.90
C MET A 293 0.98 -16.37 -5.84
N ARG A 294 1.55 -16.73 -7.00
CA ARG A 294 2.86 -17.37 -7.06
C ARG A 294 3.93 -16.48 -6.44
N LYS A 295 3.97 -15.20 -6.79
CA LYS A 295 4.97 -14.26 -6.27
C LYS A 295 4.81 -14.06 -4.76
N LEU A 296 3.58 -14.03 -4.25
CA LEU A 296 3.30 -13.93 -2.82
C LEU A 296 3.77 -15.15 -2.04
N VAL A 297 3.60 -16.36 -2.60
CA VAL A 297 4.12 -17.60 -1.99
C VAL A 297 5.65 -17.57 -1.96
N GLU A 298 6.29 -17.22 -3.09
CA GLU A 298 7.75 -17.11 -3.19
C GLU A 298 8.32 -16.10 -2.17
N GLU A 299 7.67 -14.96 -2.00
CA GLU A 299 8.07 -13.93 -1.03
C GLU A 299 7.82 -14.37 0.43
N ASN A 300 6.68 -14.99 0.73
CA ASN A 300 6.41 -15.51 2.08
C ASN A 300 7.43 -16.58 2.51
N ASP A 301 7.85 -17.44 1.59
CA ASP A 301 8.93 -18.42 1.86
C ASP A 301 10.27 -17.75 2.12
N ARG A 302 10.61 -16.67 1.39
CA ARG A 302 11.81 -15.85 1.66
C ARG A 302 11.75 -15.21 3.03
N PHE A 303 10.60 -14.65 3.41
CA PHE A 303 10.38 -14.05 4.72
C PHE A 303 10.62 -15.06 5.85
N ASN A 304 10.00 -16.24 5.77
CA ASN A 304 10.13 -17.28 6.80
C ASN A 304 11.58 -17.75 6.97
N LYS A 305 12.32 -17.89 5.87
CA LYS A 305 13.77 -18.21 5.90
C LYS A 305 14.57 -17.08 6.55
N GLY A 306 14.32 -15.82 6.20
CA GLY A 306 15.05 -14.67 6.74
C GLY A 306 14.78 -14.39 8.22
N CYS A 307 13.53 -14.56 8.69
CA CYS A 307 13.17 -14.43 10.11
C CYS A 307 14.02 -15.34 11.02
N SER A 308 14.35 -16.56 10.56
CA SER A 308 15.22 -17.46 11.33
C SER A 308 16.63 -16.91 11.54
N TYR A 309 17.14 -16.08 10.64
CA TYR A 309 18.46 -15.46 10.76
C TYR A 309 18.46 -14.23 11.66
N TYR A 310 17.39 -13.40 11.62
CA TYR A 310 17.29 -12.22 12.48
C TYR A 310 17.05 -12.59 13.96
N CYS A 311 16.44 -13.74 14.24
CA CYS A 311 16.30 -14.27 15.60
C CYS A 311 17.63 -14.60 16.29
N LEU A 312 18.71 -14.85 15.53
CA LEU A 312 20.02 -15.23 16.05
C LEU A 312 20.89 -14.03 16.46
N TRP A 313 20.46 -12.79 16.17
CA TRP A 313 21.35 -11.61 16.25
C TRP A 313 21.39 -10.94 17.63
N LEU A 314 20.40 -11.16 18.50
CA LEU A 314 20.47 -10.67 19.89
C LEU A 314 21.05 -11.76 20.80
N PRO A 315 22.14 -11.49 21.54
CA PRO A 315 22.60 -12.40 22.57
C PRO A 315 21.55 -12.39 23.69
N ILE A 316 20.60 -13.32 23.65
CA ILE A 316 19.78 -13.66 24.80
C ILE A 316 20.76 -14.27 25.81
N ARG A 317 21.32 -13.45 26.70
CA ARG A 317 22.04 -13.95 27.87
C ARG A 317 21.02 -14.63 28.77
N GLY A 318 20.98 -15.97 28.71
CA GLY A 318 20.41 -16.81 29.76
C GLY A 318 21.19 -16.66 31.06
#